data_AF-A0A8J5MVT8-F1
#
_entry.id   AF-A0A8J5MVT8-F1
#
_cell.length_a   1.000
_cell.length_b   1.000
_cell.length_c   1.000
_cell.angle_alpha   90.00
_cell.angle_beta   90.00
_cell.angle_gamma   90.00
#
_symmetry.space_group_name_H-M   'P 1'
#
loop_
_entity.id
_entity.type
_entity.pdbx_description
1 polymer ?
#
loop_
_entity_poly.entity_id
_entity_poly.type
_entity_poly.pdbx_seq_one_letter_code
_entity_poly.pdbx_strand_id
1 'polypeptide(L)'
;IPANRDITVRKHTYPVVIFTLDEIFQASLRGKVSEFDSYVLVLHKNAIQVLVPTIGQQLTLYLDSRRKKKKKNEGKLGKKQNQKSVQPMEVEEEITAPEFEFNEQELYVKCGDVVIRPFDHLRIQVSVDASDVQHQRVVCKLIQPVIPGFSVPPLKREGDEAEEQESKKMKKQ
;
A
#
# COMPACT_ATOMS: atom_id res chain seq x y z
N ILE A 1 -71.22 24.02 -13.28
CA ILE A 1 -69.83 24.12 -12.78
C ILE A 1 -69.48 22.81 -12.08
N PRO A 2 -68.62 21.96 -12.66
CA PRO A 2 -67.79 21.07 -11.85
C PRO A 2 -66.32 21.46 -12.04
N ALA A 3 -65.67 21.79 -10.92
CA ALA A 3 -64.24 22.04 -10.86
C ALA A 3 -63.50 20.70 -10.96
N ASN A 4 -62.95 20.43 -12.13
CA ASN A 4 -62.06 19.31 -12.35
C ASN A 4 -60.72 19.62 -11.64
N ARG A 5 -60.48 18.99 -10.48
CA ARG A 5 -59.20 19.10 -9.78
C ARG A 5 -58.24 18.09 -10.39
N ASP A 6 -57.41 18.56 -11.31
CA ASP A 6 -56.25 17.82 -11.79
C ASP A 6 -55.31 17.49 -10.62
N ILE A 7 -55.34 16.24 -10.16
CA ILE A 7 -54.35 15.71 -9.23
C ILE A 7 -53.07 15.48 -10.03
N THR A 8 -52.20 16.48 -10.02
CA THR A 8 -50.85 16.35 -10.60
C THR A 8 -50.03 15.46 -9.66
N VAL A 9 -49.95 14.16 -9.95
CA VAL A 9 -49.05 13.22 -9.27
C VAL A 9 -47.62 13.55 -9.69
N ARG A 10 -46.93 14.38 -8.89
CA ARG A 10 -45.49 14.65 -9.06
C ARG A 10 -44.71 13.41 -8.65
N LYS A 11 -44.38 12.53 -9.61
CA LYS A 11 -43.39 11.47 -9.41
C LYS A 11 -42.06 12.10 -9.01
N HIS A 12 -41.73 12.09 -7.72
CA HIS A 12 -40.41 12.45 -7.22
C HIS A 12 -39.49 11.26 -7.48
N THR A 13 -38.80 11.30 -8.61
CA THR A 13 -37.71 10.37 -8.92
C THR A 13 -36.50 10.81 -8.11
N TYR A 14 -36.21 10.16 -6.98
CA TYR A 14 -34.94 10.33 -6.30
C TYR A 14 -33.86 9.64 -7.13
N PRO A 15 -32.72 10.30 -7.41
CA PRO A 15 -31.60 9.61 -8.04
C PRO A 15 -31.07 8.55 -7.06
N VAL A 16 -31.23 7.27 -7.41
CA VAL A 16 -30.56 6.18 -6.72
C VAL A 16 -29.11 6.20 -7.18
N VAL A 17 -28.23 6.75 -6.35
CA VAL A 17 -26.78 6.70 -6.59
C VAL A 17 -26.31 5.33 -6.12
N ILE A 18 -26.04 4.43 -7.08
CA ILE A 18 -25.45 3.12 -6.82
C ILE A 18 -23.95 3.34 -6.67
N PHE A 19 -23.43 3.20 -5.45
CA PHE A 19 -21.99 3.15 -5.22
C PHE A 19 -21.50 1.71 -5.36
N THR A 20 -20.37 1.52 -6.02
CA THR A 20 -19.70 0.22 -6.00
C THR A 20 -19.02 0.00 -4.64
N LEU A 21 -18.84 -1.25 -4.22
CA LEU A 21 -18.12 -1.55 -2.96
C LEU A 21 -16.71 -0.95 -2.97
N ASP A 22 -16.06 -0.92 -4.13
CA ASP A 22 -14.76 -0.29 -4.34
C ASP A 22 -14.79 1.22 -4.05
N GLU A 23 -15.85 1.93 -4.45
CA GLU A 23 -16.01 3.37 -4.19
C GLU A 23 -16.22 3.66 -2.70
N ILE A 24 -17.02 2.84 -2.01
CA ILE A 24 -17.24 2.96 -0.57
C ILE A 24 -15.93 2.70 0.18
N PHE A 25 -15.20 1.66 -0.23
CA PHE A 25 -13.91 1.33 0.36
C PHE A 25 -12.89 2.47 0.16
N GLN A 26 -12.75 2.98 -1.06
CA GLN A 26 -11.91 4.15 -1.36
C GLN A 26 -12.31 5.37 -0.52
N ALA A 27 -13.61 5.67 -0.43
CA ALA A 27 -14.12 6.77 0.38
C ALA A 27 -13.76 6.61 1.87
N SER A 28 -13.82 5.39 2.40
CA SER A 28 -13.47 5.08 3.80
C SER A 28 -11.99 5.34 4.14
N LEU A 29 -11.12 5.22 3.14
CA LEU A 29 -9.68 5.40 3.24
C LEU A 29 -9.20 6.83 2.94
N ARG A 30 -10.10 7.76 2.57
CA ARG A 30 -9.71 9.14 2.26
C ARG A 30 -9.03 9.81 3.46
N GLY A 31 -7.79 10.25 3.25
CA GLY A 31 -6.97 10.91 4.27
C GLY A 31 -6.47 9.98 5.39
N LYS A 32 -6.64 8.66 5.25
CA LYS A 32 -6.24 7.66 6.23
C LYS A 32 -5.29 6.65 5.59
N VAL A 33 -4.40 6.12 6.42
CA VAL A 33 -3.56 4.99 6.06
C VAL A 33 -3.90 3.88 7.05
N SER A 34 -4.32 2.74 6.52
CA SER A 34 -4.75 1.60 7.31
C SER A 34 -3.88 0.39 7.01
N GLU A 35 -3.73 -0.49 7.98
CA GLU A 35 -3.00 -1.75 7.80
C GLU A 35 -3.94 -2.93 7.90
N PHE A 36 -3.72 -3.92 7.05
CA PHE A 36 -4.54 -5.10 6.99
C PHE A 36 -3.71 -6.36 6.82
N ASP A 37 -4.21 -7.44 7.41
CA ASP A 37 -3.75 -8.80 7.15
C ASP A 37 -4.39 -9.29 5.85
N SER A 38 -3.57 -9.91 5.02
CA SER A 38 -3.95 -10.30 3.66
C SER A 38 -3.30 -11.62 3.26
N TYR A 39 -3.86 -12.26 2.25
CA TYR A 39 -3.36 -13.52 1.71
C TYR A 39 -3.10 -13.39 0.22
N VAL A 40 -2.00 -13.94 -0.26
CA VAL A 40 -1.69 -13.97 -1.69
C VAL A 40 -2.70 -14.84 -2.42
N LEU A 41 -3.31 -14.31 -3.48
CA LEU A 41 -4.16 -15.09 -4.38
C LEU A 41 -3.41 -15.49 -5.64
N VAL A 42 -2.81 -14.50 -6.31
CA VAL A 42 -2.17 -14.69 -7.62
C VAL A 42 -0.85 -13.95 -7.65
N LEU A 43 0.16 -14.60 -8.19
CA LEU A 43 1.47 -14.01 -8.46
C LEU A 43 1.57 -13.66 -9.94
N HIS A 44 1.99 -12.43 -10.22
CA HIS A 44 2.40 -11.98 -11.55
C HIS A 44 3.84 -11.48 -11.50
N LYS A 45 4.46 -11.35 -12.67
CA LYS A 45 5.85 -10.86 -12.81
C LYS A 45 6.11 -9.52 -12.13
N ASN A 46 5.15 -8.59 -12.18
CA ASN A 46 5.32 -7.22 -11.68
C ASN A 46 4.30 -6.83 -10.60
N ALA A 47 3.46 -7.76 -10.17
CA ALA A 47 2.38 -7.46 -9.23
C ALA A 47 1.91 -8.73 -8.51
N ILE A 48 1.44 -8.56 -7.29
CA ILE A 48 0.85 -9.62 -6.48
C ILE A 48 -0.60 -9.23 -6.20
N GLN A 49 -1.53 -10.12 -6.51
CA GLN A 49 -2.92 -9.96 -6.10
C GLN A 49 -3.10 -10.57 -4.72
N VAL A 50 -3.66 -9.78 -3.81
CA VAL A 50 -3.88 -10.15 -2.42
C VAL A 50 -5.35 -10.00 -2.05
N LEU A 51 -5.86 -10.89 -1.21
CA LEU A 51 -7.18 -10.78 -0.61
C LEU A 51 -7.03 -10.24 0.80
N VAL A 52 -7.84 -9.25 1.15
CA VAL A 52 -8.00 -8.80 2.53
C VAL A 52 -9.31 -9.36 3.08
N PRO A 53 -9.28 -10.44 3.90
CA PRO A 53 -10.50 -11.14 4.30
C PRO A 53 -11.45 -10.29 5.14
N THR A 54 -10.90 -9.40 5.97
CA THR A 54 -11.68 -8.56 6.91
C THR A 54 -12.65 -7.61 6.23
N ILE A 55 -12.30 -7.14 5.03
CA ILE A 55 -13.10 -6.21 4.23
C ILE A 55 -13.66 -6.86 2.97
N GLY A 56 -13.29 -8.12 2.69
CA GLY A 56 -13.71 -8.84 1.48
C GLY A 56 -13.16 -8.25 0.18
N GLN A 57 -12.06 -7.50 0.22
CA GLN A 57 -11.54 -6.77 -0.93
C GLN A 57 -10.30 -7.46 -1.52
N GLN A 58 -10.26 -7.58 -2.85
CA GLN A 58 -9.06 -7.94 -3.58
C GLN A 58 -8.28 -6.68 -3.96
N LEU A 59 -6.98 -6.67 -3.64
CA LEU A 59 -6.06 -5.57 -3.91
C LEU A 59 -4.88 -6.05 -4.75
N THR A 60 -4.25 -5.11 -5.47
CA THR A 60 -3.03 -5.37 -6.23
C THR A 60 -1.86 -4.64 -5.58
N LEU A 61 -0.85 -5.39 -5.17
CA LEU A 61 0.42 -4.89 -4.69
C LEU A 61 1.40 -4.88 -5.87
N TYR A 62 1.82 -3.70 -6.29
CA TYR A 62 2.74 -3.57 -7.42
C TYR A 62 4.19 -3.76 -6.97
N LEU A 63 4.91 -4.65 -7.64
CA LEU A 63 6.33 -4.91 -7.46
C LEU A 63 7.13 -3.95 -8.34
N ASP A 64 7.01 -2.64 -8.10
CA ASP A 64 7.70 -1.64 -8.93
C ASP A 64 9.07 -1.33 -8.31
N SER A 65 10.14 -1.92 -8.85
CA SER A 65 11.53 -1.61 -8.45
C SER A 65 12.00 -0.23 -8.92
N ARG A 66 11.17 0.52 -9.66
CA ARG A 66 11.55 1.82 -10.19
C ARG A 66 11.20 2.92 -9.19
N ARG A 67 12.17 3.23 -8.33
CA ARG A 67 12.22 4.54 -7.65
C ARG A 67 11.98 5.62 -8.71
N LYS A 68 10.86 6.33 -8.63
CA LYS A 68 10.74 7.64 -9.28
C LYS A 68 11.89 8.46 -8.72
N LYS A 69 12.98 8.62 -9.49
CA LYS A 69 13.99 9.64 -9.20
C LYS A 69 13.19 10.93 -9.06
N LYS A 70 12.94 11.37 -7.83
CA LYS A 70 12.57 12.75 -7.56
C LYS A 70 13.73 13.54 -8.16
N LYS A 71 13.58 14.02 -9.39
CA LYS A 71 14.41 15.11 -9.89
C LYS A 71 14.14 16.23 -8.90
N LYS A 72 15.02 16.39 -7.91
CA LYS A 72 15.25 17.68 -7.26
C LYS A 72 15.61 18.62 -8.41
N ASN A 73 14.62 19.33 -8.94
CA ASN A 73 14.90 20.56 -9.68
C ASN A 73 15.27 21.60 -8.61
N GLU A 74 16.46 21.43 -8.01
CA GLU A 74 17.15 22.47 -7.28
C GLU A 74 18.10 23.15 -8.28
N GLY A 75 17.80 24.41 -8.59
CA GLY A 75 18.78 25.42 -8.98
C GLY A 75 19.46 25.30 -10.36
N LYS A 76 18.95 26.06 -11.34
CA LYS A 76 19.86 26.64 -12.35
C LYS A 76 20.73 27.71 -11.68
N LEU A 77 21.91 27.25 -11.30
CA LEU A 77 23.21 27.91 -11.18
C LEU A 77 23.32 29.35 -11.73
N GLY A 78 23.47 30.30 -10.82
CA GLY A 78 24.38 31.45 -10.98
C GLY A 78 25.73 31.09 -10.36
N LYS A 79 26.81 31.21 -11.14
CA LYS A 79 28.19 30.77 -10.85
C LYS A 79 28.86 31.54 -9.68
N LYS A 80 29.67 30.85 -8.85
CA LYS A 80 31.14 31.11 -8.64
C LYS A 80 31.73 30.25 -7.49
N GLN A 81 32.84 29.55 -7.80
CA GLN A 81 34.16 29.46 -7.11
C GLN A 81 34.19 29.63 -5.56
N ASN A 82 34.96 28.94 -4.71
CA ASN A 82 36.11 28.02 -4.81
C ASN A 82 36.38 27.46 -3.37
N GLN A 83 37.17 26.39 -3.28
CA GLN A 83 38.04 25.99 -2.15
C GLN A 83 37.47 25.37 -0.84
N LYS A 84 37.81 24.06 -0.71
CA LYS A 84 38.63 23.45 0.36
C LYS A 84 37.98 23.18 1.72
N SER A 85 38.04 21.88 2.11
CA SER A 85 38.22 21.30 3.47
C SER A 85 37.14 20.28 3.88
N VAL A 86 37.58 19.01 3.92
CA VAL A 86 37.31 18.00 4.97
C VAL A 86 35.88 17.43 5.10
N GLN A 87 35.78 16.11 4.88
CA GLN A 87 34.57 15.27 5.07
C GLN A 87 34.25 15.07 6.56
N PRO A 88 33.04 14.59 6.90
CA PRO A 88 32.98 13.17 7.27
C PRO A 88 31.99 12.37 6.43
N MET A 89 32.36 11.12 6.20
CA MET A 89 31.55 10.02 5.72
C MET A 89 30.15 10.03 6.36
N GLU A 90 29.13 10.22 5.52
CA GLU A 90 27.87 9.52 5.67
C GLU A 90 27.76 8.66 4.42
N VAL A 91 28.20 7.41 4.54
CA VAL A 91 27.77 6.36 3.61
C VAL A 91 26.30 6.17 3.94
N GLU A 92 25.43 6.98 3.34
CA GLU A 92 24.05 6.58 3.12
C GLU A 92 24.17 5.32 2.27
N GLU A 93 24.15 4.15 2.92
CA GLU A 93 23.97 2.90 2.21
C GLU A 93 22.68 3.07 1.40
N GLU A 94 22.83 3.31 0.11
CA GLU A 94 21.72 3.38 -0.81
C GLU A 94 21.19 1.95 -0.91
N ILE A 95 20.34 1.57 0.05
CA ILE A 95 19.71 0.26 0.12
C ILE A 95 18.84 0.15 -1.13
N THR A 96 19.44 -0.36 -2.19
CA THR A 96 18.78 -0.59 -3.46
C THR A 96 17.87 -1.78 -3.24
N ALA A 97 16.57 -1.60 -3.48
CA ALA A 97 15.61 -2.68 -3.32
C ALA A 97 16.05 -3.88 -4.19
N PRO A 98 16.03 -5.11 -3.65
CA PRO A 98 16.43 -6.29 -4.40
C PRO A 98 15.59 -6.44 -5.67
N GLU A 99 16.17 -7.05 -6.70
CA GLU A 99 15.43 -7.41 -7.91
C GLU A 99 14.39 -8.50 -7.58
N PHE A 100 13.20 -8.38 -8.16
CA PHE A 100 12.15 -9.39 -8.03
C PHE A 100 12.32 -10.46 -9.11
N GLU A 101 12.51 -11.70 -8.68
CA GLU A 101 12.59 -12.88 -9.55
C GLU A 101 11.25 -13.64 -9.49
N PHE A 102 10.56 -13.74 -10.62
CA PHE A 102 9.30 -14.48 -10.73
C PHE A 102 9.54 -15.81 -11.44
N ASN A 103 9.11 -16.90 -10.80
CA ASN A 103 9.11 -18.24 -11.37
C ASN A 103 7.67 -18.73 -11.57
N GLU A 104 7.26 -18.85 -12.84
CA GLU A 104 5.92 -19.29 -13.21
C GLU A 104 5.70 -20.78 -13.01
N GLN A 105 6.75 -21.60 -13.15
CA GLN A 105 6.66 -23.06 -13.03
C GLN A 105 6.48 -23.50 -11.58
N GLU A 106 7.24 -22.89 -10.67
CA GLU A 106 7.18 -23.18 -9.23
C GLU A 106 6.22 -22.24 -8.48
N LEU A 107 5.62 -21.27 -9.17
CA LEU A 107 4.68 -20.28 -8.63
C LEU A 107 5.22 -19.57 -7.38
N TYR A 108 6.35 -18.88 -7.53
CA TYR A 108 6.86 -18.00 -6.49
C TYR A 108 7.40 -16.68 -7.04
N VAL A 109 7.42 -15.67 -6.17
CA VAL A 109 8.19 -14.43 -6.36
C VAL A 109 9.25 -14.37 -5.27
N LYS A 110 10.51 -14.25 -5.66
CA LYS A 110 11.64 -14.11 -4.75
C LYS A 110 12.19 -12.69 -4.81
N CYS A 111 12.53 -12.14 -3.66
CA CYS A 111 13.15 -10.83 -3.53
C CYS A 111 14.20 -10.89 -2.41
N GLY A 112 15.49 -10.91 -2.80
CA GLY A 112 16.58 -11.17 -1.85
C GLY A 112 16.39 -12.53 -1.17
N ASP A 113 16.25 -12.51 0.16
CA ASP A 113 16.07 -13.69 0.99
C ASP A 113 14.60 -14.08 1.22
N VAL A 114 13.65 -13.24 0.78
CA VAL A 114 12.22 -13.47 0.97
C VAL A 114 11.65 -14.18 -0.26
N VAL A 115 10.92 -15.27 -0.04
CA VAL A 115 10.18 -16.00 -1.08
C VAL A 115 8.69 -15.93 -0.73
N ILE A 116 7.89 -15.43 -1.68
CA ILE A 116 6.44 -15.31 -1.57
C ILE A 116 5.78 -16.31 -2.52
N ARG A 117 4.81 -17.05 -2.00
CA ARG A 117 4.01 -18.08 -2.69
C ARG A 117 2.52 -17.77 -2.59
N PRO A 118 1.66 -18.41 -3.42
CA PRO A 118 0.23 -18.34 -3.25
C PRO A 118 -0.20 -18.75 -1.85
N PHE A 119 -1.22 -18.07 -1.32
CA PHE A 119 -1.77 -18.23 0.02
C PHE A 119 -0.86 -17.86 1.19
N ASP A 120 0.32 -17.32 0.92
CA ASP A 120 1.15 -16.74 1.98
C ASP A 120 0.45 -15.55 2.64
N HIS A 121 0.65 -15.43 3.95
CA HIS A 121 0.17 -14.33 4.75
C HIS A 121 1.06 -13.10 4.58
N LEU A 122 0.47 -11.95 4.26
CA LEU A 122 1.14 -10.68 4.10
C LEU A 122 0.44 -9.62 4.94
N ARG A 123 1.23 -8.79 5.62
CA ARG A 123 0.71 -7.56 6.25
C ARG A 123 0.95 -6.40 5.30
N ILE A 124 -0.11 -5.70 4.93
CA ILE A 124 -0.07 -4.62 3.94
C ILE A 124 -0.58 -3.30 4.51
N GLN A 125 -0.04 -2.21 3.99
CA GLN A 125 -0.51 -0.86 4.22
C GLN A 125 -1.30 -0.38 3.01
N VAL A 126 -2.51 0.13 3.25
CA VAL A 126 -3.43 0.58 2.21
C VAL A 126 -3.76 2.05 2.42
N SER A 127 -3.71 2.82 1.34
CA SER A 127 -4.02 4.25 1.31
C SER A 127 -4.64 4.64 -0.02
N VAL A 128 -5.27 5.81 -0.11
CA VAL A 128 -5.75 6.37 -1.38
C VAL A 128 -4.80 7.47 -1.83
N ASP A 129 -4.22 7.31 -3.02
CA ASP A 129 -3.47 8.36 -3.68
C ASP A 129 -4.44 9.28 -4.43
N ALA A 130 -4.45 10.55 -4.05
CA ALA A 130 -5.27 11.60 -4.62
C ALA A 130 -4.49 12.54 -5.56
N SER A 131 -3.28 12.14 -5.99
CA SER A 131 -2.46 12.92 -6.93
C SER A 131 -3.17 13.18 -8.27
N ASP A 132 -4.09 12.30 -8.67
CA ASP A 132 -4.99 12.49 -9.79
C ASP A 132 -6.43 12.61 -9.26
N VAL A 133 -7.03 13.79 -9.42
CA VAL A 133 -8.38 14.12 -8.91
C VAL A 133 -9.47 13.33 -9.64
N GLN A 134 -9.22 12.88 -10.87
CA GLN A 134 -10.19 12.12 -11.67
C GLN A 134 -10.08 10.61 -11.43
N HIS A 135 -8.92 10.13 -10.99
CA HIS A 135 -8.65 8.71 -10.78
C HIS A 135 -7.94 8.50 -9.44
N GLN A 136 -8.67 8.69 -8.34
CA GLN A 136 -8.21 8.26 -7.02
C GLN A 136 -7.91 6.75 -7.09
N ARG A 137 -6.72 6.35 -6.68
CA ARG A 137 -6.30 4.94 -6.74
C ARG A 137 -5.94 4.44 -5.35
N VAL A 138 -6.42 3.25 -5.04
CA VAL A 138 -5.94 2.51 -3.87
C VAL A 138 -4.50 2.11 -4.11
N VAL A 139 -3.60 2.55 -3.23
CA VAL A 139 -2.18 2.19 -3.23
C VAL A 139 -1.93 1.26 -2.06
N CYS A 140 -1.38 0.09 -2.39
CA CYS A 140 -0.98 -0.94 -1.46
C CYS A 140 0.55 -0.96 -1.33
N LYS A 141 1.06 -1.05 -0.10
CA LYS A 141 2.49 -1.20 0.22
C LYS A 141 2.69 -2.37 1.17
N LEU A 142 3.83 -3.05 1.06
CA LEU A 142 4.16 -4.19 1.91
C LEU A 142 4.67 -3.74 3.27
N ILE A 143 4.22 -4.36 4.36
CA ILE A 143 4.81 -4.20 5.70
C ILE A 143 5.59 -5.46 6.07
N GLN A 144 4.93 -6.63 6.02
CA GLN A 144 5.54 -7.93 6.28
C GLN A 144 5.23 -8.92 5.15
N PRO A 145 6.21 -9.72 4.71
CA PRO A 145 7.60 -9.77 5.17
C PRO A 145 8.40 -8.49 4.84
N VAL A 146 9.42 -8.20 5.66
CA VAL A 146 10.23 -6.98 5.49
C VAL A 146 11.25 -7.22 4.38
N ILE A 147 11.09 -6.50 3.27
CA ILE A 147 12.01 -6.48 2.15
C ILE A 147 12.78 -5.15 2.20
N PRO A 148 14.12 -5.16 2.37
CA PRO A 148 14.92 -3.95 2.39
C PRO A 148 14.69 -3.09 1.15
N GLY A 149 14.44 -1.79 1.34
CA GLY A 149 14.20 -0.84 0.23
C GLY A 149 12.81 -0.93 -0.42
N PHE A 150 11.96 -1.89 -0.06
CA PHE A 150 10.60 -2.04 -0.61
C PHE A 150 9.50 -1.96 0.45
N SER A 151 9.65 -2.67 1.58
CA SER A 151 8.65 -2.66 2.65
C SER A 151 8.66 -1.34 3.44
N VAL A 152 7.49 -0.94 3.93
CA VAL A 152 7.30 0.22 4.80
C VAL A 152 7.21 -0.22 6.26
N PRO A 153 7.66 0.62 7.20
CA PRO A 153 7.49 0.34 8.62
C PRO A 153 5.99 0.32 8.98
N PRO A 154 5.60 -0.49 9.98
CA PRO A 154 4.24 -0.46 10.49
C PRO A 154 3.91 0.91 11.09
N LEU A 155 2.68 1.38 10.88
CA LEU A 155 2.03 2.40 11.67
C LEU A 155 1.96 1.88 13.10
N LYS A 156 2.81 2.44 13.99
CA LYS A 156 2.81 2.13 15.41
C LYS A 156 1.37 2.09 15.94
N ARG A 157 0.87 0.89 16.26
CA ARG A 157 -0.29 0.74 17.11
C ARG A 157 0.28 0.69 18.53
N GLU A 158 -0.05 1.66 19.36
CA GLU A 158 0.20 1.56 20.79
C GLU A 158 -0.54 0.30 21.29
N GLY A 159 0.17 -0.82 21.47
CA GLY A 159 -0.45 -2.09 21.89
C GLY A 159 0.35 -3.38 21.66
N ASP A 160 1.29 -3.43 20.71
CA ASP A 160 1.97 -4.70 20.34
C ASP A 160 3.33 -4.93 21.07
N GLU A 161 3.44 -4.56 22.36
CA GLU A 161 4.62 -4.90 23.19
C GLU A 161 4.40 -6.15 24.08
N ALA A 162 3.32 -6.93 23.88
CA ALA A 162 2.87 -7.92 24.87
C ALA A 162 3.09 -9.42 24.57
N GLU A 163 3.72 -9.84 23.45
CA GLU A 163 3.84 -11.29 23.14
C GLU A 163 5.27 -11.84 22.92
N GLU A 164 6.32 -11.15 23.36
CA GLU A 164 7.70 -11.72 23.32
C GLU A 164 8.34 -11.90 24.70
N GLN A 165 7.57 -12.29 25.73
CA GLN A 165 8.13 -12.73 27.02
C GLN A 165 7.35 -13.88 27.72
N GLU A 166 6.89 -14.91 27.01
CA GLU A 166 6.35 -16.12 27.68
C GLU A 166 6.88 -17.46 27.13
N SER A 167 8.19 -17.54 26.85
CA SER A 167 8.84 -18.83 26.51
C SER A 167 10.11 -19.16 27.32
N LYS A 168 10.43 -18.40 28.39
CA LYS A 168 11.61 -18.66 29.25
C LYS A 168 11.33 -19.00 30.72
N LYS A 169 10.10 -19.39 31.08
CA LYS A 169 9.79 -19.83 32.46
C LYS A 169 9.45 -21.33 32.58
N MET A 170 10.26 -22.19 31.97
CA MET A 170 10.33 -23.62 32.32
C MET A 170 11.80 -24.07 32.43
N LYS A 171 12.53 -23.59 33.46
CA LYS A 171 13.62 -24.35 34.12
C LYS A 171 14.20 -23.61 35.34
N LYS A 172 13.69 -23.95 36.52
CA LYS A 172 14.43 -24.00 37.80
C LYS A 172 13.52 -24.77 38.76
N GLN A 173 13.71 -26.09 38.90
CA GLN A 173 14.68 -26.75 39.79
C GLN A 173 14.41 -26.42 41.25
#